data_AF-A0A956UW73-F1
#
_entry.id   AF-A0A956UW73-F1
#
_cell.length_a   1.000
_cell.length_b   1.000
_cell.length_c   1.000
_cell.angle_alpha   90.00
_cell.angle_beta   90.00
_cell.angle_gamma   90.00
#
_symmetry.space_group_name_H-M   'P 1'
#
loop_
_entity.id
_entity.type
_entity.pdbx_description
1 polymer ?
#
loop_
_entity_poly.entity_id
_entity_poly.type
_entity_poly.pdbx_seq_one_letter_code
_entity_poly.pdbx_strand_id
1 'polypeptide(L)'
;MRAPGTLFAGLLLLFAAGVAAVVDQPAAVAAGNCSSTDPSLDAEEIAFYLLINQYRANNGLKPLTISTHLTRSAAWMAQDMAMRGYFSHTDSFGLAPTQRVMQCGYTDQAGENIAAGTSWSSALSVFEGWRHSPGHNANMLSPIYVNIGIGRYFDANAPYGWYWVTDFGISFDGTDGSDIRIAESGVRNTDVRAGQFNTVTVLPGGVRVQDLPGWTVWDPLPNGNWQQWGPRDYIPGGTVVGLMPTGMSMDKGRNPR
;
A
#
# COMPACT_ATOMS: atom_id res chain seq x y z
N MET A 1 -5.32 56.02 70.02
CA MET A 1 -4.44 56.42 68.88
C MET A 1 -5.32 56.53 67.64
N ARG A 2 -5.12 57.59 66.84
CA ARG A 2 -5.86 57.98 65.61
C ARG A 2 -5.71 56.91 64.50
N ALA A 3 -6.81 56.41 63.91
CA ALA A 3 -7.36 56.70 62.55
C ALA A 3 -7.02 55.59 61.51
N PRO A 4 -7.64 55.49 60.30
CA PRO A 4 -8.98 55.89 59.80
C PRO A 4 -9.73 54.72 59.07
N GLY A 5 -11.03 54.83 58.73
CA GLY A 5 -11.56 55.08 57.35
C GLY A 5 -11.53 53.81 56.47
N THR A 6 -12.60 53.31 55.81
CA THR A 6 -13.47 53.97 54.82
C THR A 6 -14.66 53.07 54.42
N LEU A 7 -15.75 53.72 54.01
CA LEU A 7 -16.94 53.21 53.31
C LEU A 7 -16.63 52.61 51.93
N PHE A 8 -17.56 51.81 51.38
CA PHE A 8 -18.14 51.84 50.00
C PHE A 8 -18.83 50.47 49.77
N ALA A 9 -20.16 50.42 49.71
CA ALA A 9 -21.03 50.62 48.54
C ALA A 9 -21.03 49.41 47.58
N GLY A 10 -22.25 49.03 47.18
CA GLY A 10 -22.58 47.76 46.53
C GLY A 10 -21.85 47.45 45.24
N LEU A 11 -21.78 46.15 44.95
CA LEU A 11 -21.69 45.67 43.58
C LEU A 11 -22.73 44.57 43.38
N LEU A 12 -23.75 44.91 42.61
CA LEU A 12 -24.73 44.03 42.02
C LEU A 12 -23.97 43.05 41.10
N LEU A 13 -23.88 41.78 41.48
CA LEU A 13 -23.37 40.74 40.57
C LEU A 13 -24.46 40.44 39.53
N LEU A 14 -24.34 41.10 38.38
CA LEU A 14 -25.00 40.69 37.15
C LEU A 14 -24.51 39.28 36.78
N PHE A 15 -25.37 38.28 36.91
CA PHE A 15 -25.17 36.99 36.27
C PHE A 15 -25.29 37.20 34.75
N ALA A 16 -24.17 37.39 34.07
CA ALA A 16 -24.11 37.20 32.64
C ALA A 16 -24.28 35.70 32.37
N ALA A 17 -25.48 35.31 31.92
CA ALA A 17 -25.72 33.99 31.34
C ALA A 17 -24.91 33.89 30.05
N GLY A 18 -23.67 33.42 30.17
CA GLY A 18 -22.86 33.03 29.02
C GLY A 18 -23.48 31.79 28.40
N VAL A 19 -24.28 31.97 27.35
CA VAL A 19 -24.58 30.90 26.41
C VAL A 19 -23.24 30.59 25.75
N ALA A 20 -22.55 29.56 26.23
CA ALA A 20 -21.43 28.99 25.51
C ALA A 20 -21.99 28.57 24.15
N ALA A 21 -21.62 29.29 23.09
CA ALA A 21 -21.85 28.84 21.74
C ALA A 21 -21.17 27.47 21.65
N VAL A 22 -21.96 26.41 21.55
CA VAL A 22 -21.48 25.12 21.09
C VAL A 22 -21.03 25.41 19.67
N VAL A 23 -19.73 25.66 19.52
CA VAL A 23 -19.09 25.66 18.22
C VAL A 23 -19.32 24.25 17.73
N ASP A 24 -20.24 24.09 16.78
CA ASP A 24 -20.44 22.86 16.02
C ASP A 24 -19.15 22.67 15.22
N GLN A 25 -18.14 22.13 15.89
CA GLN A 25 -16.97 21.56 15.24
C GLN A 25 -17.57 20.49 14.33
N PRO A 26 -17.44 20.58 13.00
CA PRO A 26 -17.83 19.45 12.18
C PRO A 26 -17.09 18.26 12.75
N ALA A 27 -17.84 17.25 13.22
CA ALA A 27 -17.28 16.04 13.77
C ALA A 27 -16.14 15.64 12.83
N ALA A 28 -14.92 15.65 13.35
CA ALA A 28 -13.77 15.15 12.62
C ALA A 28 -14.22 13.83 12.03
N VAL A 29 -14.31 13.78 10.70
CA VAL A 29 -14.65 12.56 9.99
C VAL A 29 -13.59 11.57 10.43
N ALA A 30 -13.95 10.69 11.37
CA ALA A 30 -13.12 9.56 11.73
C ALA A 30 -12.78 8.90 10.39
N ALA A 31 -11.50 8.72 10.10
CA ALA A 31 -11.00 8.13 8.86
C ALA A 31 -11.44 6.66 8.77
N GLY A 32 -12.73 6.44 8.56
CA GLY A 32 -13.36 5.16 8.39
C GLY A 32 -13.41 4.83 6.92
N ASN A 33 -13.17 3.55 6.65
CA ASN A 33 -13.69 2.83 5.50
C ASN A 33 -13.14 3.28 4.14
N CYS A 34 -11.84 3.07 3.88
CA CYS A 34 -11.28 2.76 2.56
C CYS A 34 -11.67 3.64 1.33
N SER A 35 -12.41 4.74 1.50
CA SER A 35 -13.18 5.41 0.44
C SER A 35 -12.51 6.68 -0.06
N SER A 36 -11.39 7.08 0.53
CA SER A 36 -10.75 8.38 0.27
C SER A 36 -9.55 8.33 -0.68
N THR A 37 -9.06 7.15 -1.06
CA THR A 37 -7.90 7.03 -1.96
C THR A 37 -8.03 5.84 -2.89
N ASP A 38 -7.90 6.11 -4.20
CA ASP A 38 -7.58 5.07 -5.17
C ASP A 38 -6.24 4.45 -4.73
N PRO A 39 -6.15 3.12 -4.55
CA PRO A 39 -4.90 2.50 -4.20
C PRO A 39 -3.88 2.76 -5.31
N SER A 40 -2.64 3.00 -4.90
CA SER A 40 -1.48 3.03 -5.78
C SER A 40 -0.44 2.06 -5.26
N LEU A 41 0.32 1.45 -6.15
CA LEU A 41 1.47 0.63 -5.78
C LEU A 41 2.77 1.38 -6.11
N ASP A 42 3.74 1.32 -5.22
CA ASP A 42 5.09 1.79 -5.47
C ASP A 42 6.04 0.68 -5.96
N ALA A 43 7.31 1.04 -6.12
CA ALA A 43 8.34 0.13 -6.61
C ALA A 43 8.56 -1.09 -5.74
N GLU A 44 8.55 -0.92 -4.42
CA GLU A 44 8.82 -2.01 -3.51
C GLU A 44 7.58 -2.91 -3.37
N GLU A 45 6.36 -2.37 -3.42
CA GLU A 45 5.15 -3.19 -3.37
C GLU A 45 5.03 -4.09 -4.62
N ILE A 46 5.38 -3.58 -5.80
CA ILE A 46 5.42 -4.37 -7.03
C ILE A 46 6.57 -5.37 -7.02
N ALA A 47 7.76 -4.98 -6.57
CA ALA A 47 8.88 -5.89 -6.36
C ALA A 47 8.47 -7.10 -5.51
N PHE A 48 7.76 -6.80 -4.44
CA PHE A 48 7.30 -7.77 -3.47
C PHE A 48 6.28 -8.76 -4.06
N TYR A 49 5.30 -8.24 -4.81
CA TYR A 49 4.36 -9.05 -5.58
C TYR A 49 5.08 -10.04 -6.53
N LEU A 50 6.08 -9.55 -7.28
CA LEU A 50 6.85 -10.36 -8.22
C LEU A 50 7.64 -11.46 -7.50
N LEU A 51 8.28 -11.14 -6.36
CA LEU A 51 9.00 -12.12 -5.53
C LEU A 51 8.06 -13.23 -5.03
N ILE A 52 6.89 -12.87 -4.50
CA ILE A 52 5.90 -13.86 -4.04
C ILE A 52 5.47 -14.78 -5.18
N ASN A 53 5.12 -14.24 -6.34
CA ASN A 53 4.65 -15.05 -7.45
C ASN A 53 5.75 -15.91 -8.09
N GLN A 54 6.99 -15.42 -8.15
CA GLN A 54 8.14 -16.25 -8.53
C GLN A 54 8.35 -17.39 -7.53
N TYR A 55 8.23 -17.10 -6.24
CA TYR A 55 8.35 -18.10 -5.18
C TYR A 55 7.24 -19.16 -5.27
N ARG A 56 5.99 -18.74 -5.50
CA ARG A 56 4.86 -19.65 -5.75
C ARG A 56 5.10 -20.53 -6.98
N ALA A 57 5.57 -19.95 -8.09
CA ALA A 57 5.89 -20.70 -9.30
C ALA A 57 6.99 -21.75 -9.06
N ASN A 58 8.04 -21.39 -8.31
CA ASN A 58 9.12 -22.32 -7.93
C ASN A 58 8.63 -23.46 -7.03
N ASN A 59 7.48 -23.32 -6.38
CA ASN A 59 6.82 -24.34 -5.57
C ASN A 59 5.61 -24.98 -6.28
N GLY A 60 5.46 -24.80 -7.59
CA GLY A 60 4.41 -25.43 -8.39
C GLY A 60 3.01 -24.86 -8.16
N LEU A 61 2.90 -23.67 -7.56
CA LEU A 61 1.63 -23.03 -7.26
C LEU A 61 1.22 -22.04 -8.36
N LYS A 62 -0.10 -21.84 -8.48
CA LYS A 62 -0.64 -20.79 -9.32
C LYS A 62 -0.28 -19.41 -8.74
N PRO A 63 0.02 -18.44 -9.60
CA PRO A 63 0.27 -17.06 -9.19
C PRO A 63 -1.02 -16.43 -8.64
N LEU A 64 -0.84 -15.45 -7.77
CA LEU A 64 -1.88 -14.59 -7.24
C LEU A 64 -2.12 -13.43 -8.20
N THR A 65 -3.36 -12.97 -8.29
CA THR A 65 -3.75 -11.78 -9.06
C THR A 65 -3.92 -10.58 -8.13
N ILE A 66 -3.41 -9.41 -8.50
CA ILE A 66 -3.60 -8.20 -7.67
C ILE A 66 -5.09 -7.86 -7.59
N SER A 67 -5.57 -7.60 -6.37
CA SER A 67 -6.93 -7.11 -6.11
C SER A 67 -6.88 -5.65 -5.65
N THR A 68 -7.69 -4.81 -6.27
CA THR A 68 -7.82 -3.39 -5.92
C THR A 68 -8.44 -3.24 -4.53
N HIS A 69 -9.41 -4.09 -4.18
CA HIS A 69 -10.06 -4.07 -2.87
C HIS A 69 -9.11 -4.49 -1.74
N LEU A 70 -8.33 -5.56 -1.94
CA LEU A 70 -7.32 -5.99 -0.98
C LEU A 70 -6.18 -4.97 -0.87
N THR A 71 -5.73 -4.38 -1.98
CA THR A 71 -4.64 -3.38 -1.98
C THR A 71 -5.05 -2.15 -1.17
N ARG A 72 -6.30 -1.69 -1.35
CA ARG A 72 -6.88 -0.60 -0.56
C ARG A 72 -6.93 -0.93 0.94
N SER A 73 -7.31 -2.16 1.32
CA SER A 73 -7.29 -2.65 2.71
C SER A 73 -5.87 -2.63 3.30
N ALA A 74 -4.93 -3.22 2.58
CA ALA A 74 -3.54 -3.31 3.02
C ALA A 74 -2.90 -1.92 3.19
N ALA A 75 -3.12 -1.00 2.24
CA ALA A 75 -2.60 0.37 2.31
C ALA A 75 -3.19 1.14 3.51
N TRP A 76 -4.51 1.02 3.72
CA TRP A 76 -5.16 1.63 4.88
C TRP A 76 -4.61 1.05 6.19
N MET A 77 -4.41 -0.27 6.28
CA MET A 77 -3.94 -0.92 7.50
C MET A 77 -2.49 -0.56 7.83
N ALA A 78 -1.62 -0.48 6.81
CA ALA A 78 -0.24 -0.03 6.98
C ALA A 78 -0.18 1.41 7.52
N GLN A 79 -1.03 2.29 6.99
CA GLN A 79 -1.15 3.68 7.45
C GLN A 79 -1.72 3.76 8.87
N ASP A 80 -2.77 2.98 9.19
CA ASP A 80 -3.42 3.00 10.50
C ASP A 80 -2.45 2.55 11.61
N MET A 81 -1.71 1.46 11.39
CA MET A 81 -0.64 1.00 12.28
C MET A 81 0.43 2.07 12.49
N ALA A 82 0.89 2.71 11.41
CA ALA A 82 1.92 3.73 11.48
C ALA A 82 1.47 4.97 12.25
N MET A 83 0.34 5.57 11.85
CA MET A 83 -0.17 6.82 12.41
C MET A 83 -0.57 6.70 13.89
N ARG A 84 -0.95 5.50 14.33
CA ARG A 84 -1.36 5.24 15.72
C ARG A 84 -0.30 4.49 16.53
N GLY A 85 0.81 4.13 15.92
CA GLY A 85 1.97 3.52 16.57
C GLY A 85 1.68 2.17 17.22
N TYR A 86 1.02 1.26 16.50
CA TYR A 86 0.76 -0.10 16.99
C TYR A 86 1.11 -1.16 15.93
N PHE A 87 1.24 -2.43 16.35
CA PHE A 87 1.50 -3.56 15.47
C PHE A 87 0.58 -4.73 15.84
N SER A 88 -0.45 -4.97 15.03
CA SER A 88 -1.52 -5.96 15.28
C SER A 88 -2.25 -6.28 13.98
N HIS A 89 -2.87 -7.46 13.89
CA HIS A 89 -3.81 -7.80 12.81
C HIS A 89 -5.19 -7.14 12.97
N THR A 90 -5.52 -6.76 14.20
CA THR A 90 -6.75 -6.02 14.52
C THR A 90 -6.49 -4.54 14.39
N ASP A 91 -7.31 -3.86 13.58
CA ASP A 91 -7.13 -2.44 13.34
C ASP A 91 -7.61 -1.55 14.49
N SER A 92 -7.43 -0.23 14.36
CA SER A 92 -7.84 0.74 15.39
C SER A 92 -9.36 0.87 15.59
N PHE A 93 -10.16 0.31 14.70
CA PHE A 93 -11.62 0.17 14.84
C PHE A 93 -12.03 -1.18 15.42
N GLY A 94 -11.07 -2.06 15.72
CA GLY A 94 -11.33 -3.39 16.28
C GLY A 94 -11.66 -4.43 15.22
N LEU A 95 -11.44 -4.17 13.93
CA LEU A 95 -11.75 -5.10 12.86
C LEU A 95 -10.59 -6.06 12.61
N ALA A 96 -10.92 -7.34 12.53
CA ALA A 96 -10.01 -8.38 12.03
C ALA A 96 -9.82 -8.25 10.50
N PRO A 97 -8.78 -8.87 9.91
CA PRO A 97 -8.45 -8.69 8.50
C PRO A 97 -9.62 -8.96 7.55
N THR A 98 -10.34 -10.06 7.74
CA THR A 98 -11.52 -10.38 6.91
C THR A 98 -12.62 -9.31 7.03
N GLN A 99 -12.84 -8.74 8.21
CA GLN A 99 -13.83 -7.67 8.39
C GLN A 99 -13.41 -6.38 7.69
N ARG A 100 -12.11 -6.05 7.75
CA ARG A 100 -11.54 -4.87 7.11
C ARG A 100 -11.59 -4.96 5.58
N VAL A 101 -11.17 -6.08 4.98
CA VAL A 101 -11.24 -6.23 3.51
C VAL A 101 -12.68 -6.14 2.99
N MET A 102 -13.66 -6.61 3.77
CA MET A 102 -15.09 -6.46 3.45
C MET A 102 -15.55 -5.01 3.43
N GLN A 103 -15.06 -4.16 4.34
CA GLN A 103 -15.34 -2.72 4.26
C GLN A 103 -14.70 -2.09 3.02
N CYS A 104 -13.53 -2.57 2.60
CA CYS A 104 -12.86 -2.08 1.40
C CYS A 104 -13.44 -2.61 0.07
N GLY A 105 -14.46 -3.48 0.13
CA GLY A 105 -15.21 -3.99 -1.03
C GLY A 105 -14.89 -5.43 -1.45
N TYR A 106 -13.99 -6.13 -0.76
CA TYR A 106 -13.70 -7.54 -1.01
C TYR A 106 -14.76 -8.41 -0.33
N THR A 107 -15.38 -9.38 -1.03
CA THR A 107 -16.60 -10.04 -0.51
C THR A 107 -16.37 -11.42 0.13
N ASP A 108 -15.12 -11.80 0.39
CA ASP A 108 -14.77 -13.15 0.84
C ASP A 108 -13.69 -13.15 1.95
N GLN A 109 -13.30 -14.33 2.42
CA GLN A 109 -12.27 -14.52 3.43
C GLN A 109 -10.89 -14.08 2.91
N ALA A 110 -10.12 -13.48 3.82
CA ALA A 110 -8.74 -13.11 3.56
C ALA A 110 -7.83 -13.49 4.74
N GLY A 111 -6.63 -13.96 4.40
CA GLY A 111 -5.50 -14.06 5.34
C GLY A 111 -4.62 -12.82 5.25
N GLU A 112 -3.78 -12.59 6.27
CA GLU A 112 -2.92 -11.41 6.33
C GLU A 112 -1.50 -11.77 6.80
N ASN A 113 -0.49 -11.16 6.18
CA ASN A 113 0.85 -11.04 6.72
C ASN A 113 1.15 -9.56 7.01
N ILE A 114 1.83 -9.28 8.14
CA ILE A 114 2.29 -7.94 8.49
C ILE A 114 3.76 -7.92 8.92
N ALA A 115 4.46 -6.82 8.66
CA ALA A 115 5.81 -6.56 9.19
C ALA A 115 5.95 -5.09 9.58
N ALA A 116 6.73 -4.80 10.62
CA ALA A 116 7.04 -3.44 11.02
C ALA A 116 8.47 -3.33 11.58
N GLY A 117 9.17 -2.24 11.23
CA GLY A 117 10.58 -2.05 11.59
C GLY A 117 11.42 -1.43 10.47
N THR A 118 12.45 -0.69 10.85
CA THR A 118 13.33 0.03 9.90
C THR A 118 14.14 -0.89 9.00
N SER A 119 14.36 -2.15 9.39
CA SER A 119 15.00 -3.18 8.57
C SER A 119 14.14 -3.65 7.38
N TRP A 120 12.84 -3.36 7.42
CA TRP A 120 11.87 -3.75 6.40
C TRP A 120 11.67 -2.64 5.38
N SER A 121 12.75 -1.96 4.97
CA SER A 121 12.66 -0.85 4.02
C SER A 121 12.50 -1.30 2.56
N SER A 122 12.71 -2.57 2.25
CA SER A 122 12.63 -3.12 0.90
C SER A 122 11.84 -4.42 0.82
N ALA A 123 11.31 -4.69 -0.36
CA ALA A 123 10.58 -5.90 -0.70
C ALA A 123 11.39 -7.16 -0.43
N LEU A 124 12.67 -7.17 -0.81
CA LEU A 124 13.53 -8.33 -0.62
C LEU A 124 13.72 -8.64 0.88
N SER A 125 13.90 -7.62 1.72
CA SER A 125 14.09 -7.86 3.15
C SER A 125 12.81 -8.40 3.80
N VAL A 126 11.64 -7.84 3.47
CA VAL A 126 10.34 -8.35 3.94
C VAL A 126 10.08 -9.77 3.44
N PHE A 127 10.35 -10.03 2.16
CA PHE A 127 10.13 -11.33 1.54
C PHE A 127 10.96 -12.42 2.21
N GLU A 128 12.26 -12.20 2.37
CA GLU A 128 13.13 -13.16 3.05
C GLU A 128 12.77 -13.31 4.53
N GLY A 129 12.32 -12.24 5.20
CA GLY A 129 11.79 -12.30 6.57
C GLY A 129 10.56 -13.21 6.69
N TRP A 130 9.58 -13.04 5.79
CA TRP A 130 8.37 -13.85 5.77
C TRP A 130 8.62 -15.28 5.31
N ARG A 131 9.51 -15.49 4.33
CA ARG A 131 9.88 -16.80 3.82
C ARG A 131 10.50 -17.68 4.90
N HIS A 132 11.31 -17.10 5.79
CA HIS A 132 11.92 -17.81 6.92
C HIS A 132 11.01 -17.91 8.15
N SER A 133 9.80 -17.36 8.10
CA SER A 133 8.82 -17.44 9.18
C SER A 133 7.71 -18.44 8.81
N PRO A 134 7.57 -19.58 9.52
CA PRO A 134 6.63 -20.63 9.12
C PRO A 134 5.18 -20.16 8.91
N GLY A 135 4.68 -19.26 9.78
CA GLY A 135 3.32 -18.72 9.67
C GLY A 135 3.13 -17.84 8.43
N HIS A 136 4.04 -16.87 8.21
CA HIS A 136 3.97 -15.99 7.05
C HIS A 136 4.21 -16.73 5.74
N ASN A 137 5.14 -17.70 5.75
CA ASN A 137 5.44 -18.54 4.59
C ASN A 137 4.27 -19.44 4.20
N ALA A 138 3.52 -19.95 5.19
CA ALA A 138 2.30 -20.71 4.94
C ALA A 138 1.26 -19.90 4.17
N ASN A 139 1.11 -18.60 4.48
CA ASN A 139 0.22 -17.72 3.70
C ASN A 139 0.72 -17.55 2.25
N MET A 140 2.01 -17.25 2.06
CA MET A 140 2.57 -17.06 0.71
C MET A 140 2.46 -18.31 -0.18
N LEU A 141 2.52 -19.50 0.40
CA LEU A 141 2.42 -20.79 -0.30
C LEU A 141 1.05 -21.47 -0.21
N SER A 142 0.04 -20.79 0.34
CA SER A 142 -1.28 -21.42 0.43
C SER A 142 -1.92 -21.50 -0.96
N PRO A 143 -2.38 -22.70 -1.40
CA PRO A 143 -3.01 -22.87 -2.71
C PRO A 143 -4.45 -22.34 -2.76
N ILE A 144 -5.06 -22.03 -1.62
CA ILE A 144 -6.44 -21.52 -1.57
C ILE A 144 -6.52 -20.04 -1.96
N TYR A 145 -5.41 -19.30 -1.83
CA TYR A 145 -5.39 -17.89 -2.19
C TYR A 145 -5.18 -17.73 -3.69
N VAL A 146 -5.96 -16.81 -4.26
CA VAL A 146 -5.96 -16.48 -5.69
C VAL A 146 -5.82 -14.97 -5.93
N ASN A 147 -6.17 -14.13 -4.94
CA ASN A 147 -5.93 -12.69 -4.99
C ASN A 147 -4.93 -12.23 -3.93
N ILE A 148 -4.28 -11.10 -4.18
CA ILE A 148 -3.34 -10.45 -3.27
C ILE A 148 -3.55 -8.93 -3.29
N GLY A 149 -3.44 -8.29 -2.13
CA GLY A 149 -3.30 -6.85 -1.99
C GLY A 149 -2.09 -6.54 -1.12
N ILE A 150 -1.35 -5.49 -1.48
CA ILE A 150 -0.12 -5.09 -0.78
C ILE A 150 -0.22 -3.62 -0.41
N GLY A 151 0.23 -3.29 0.79
CA GLY A 151 0.29 -1.92 1.27
C GLY A 151 1.54 -1.73 2.13
N ARG A 152 2.26 -0.64 1.93
CA ARG A 152 3.29 -0.20 2.86
C ARG A 152 3.20 1.28 3.19
N TYR A 153 3.68 1.64 4.37
CA TYR A 153 3.71 3.02 4.83
C TYR A 153 4.95 3.30 5.69
N PHE A 154 5.52 4.49 5.53
CA PHE A 154 6.62 4.97 6.37
C PHE A 154 6.22 6.22 7.12
N ASP A 155 6.47 6.22 8.42
CA ASP A 155 6.42 7.42 9.26
C ASP A 155 7.63 7.45 10.17
N ALA A 156 8.45 8.51 10.03
CA ALA A 156 9.65 8.70 10.85
C ALA A 156 9.33 8.89 12.35
N ASN A 157 8.11 9.28 12.70
CA ASN A 157 7.65 9.45 14.07
C ASN A 157 7.00 8.18 14.63
N ALA A 158 6.67 7.21 13.78
CA ALA A 158 6.08 5.95 14.22
C ALA A 158 7.15 5.05 14.86
N PRO A 159 6.80 4.25 15.88
CA PRO A 159 7.76 3.45 16.65
C PRO A 159 8.57 2.45 15.82
N TYR A 160 8.06 2.04 14.66
CA TYR A 160 8.67 1.04 13.80
C TYR A 160 9.18 1.59 12.45
N GLY A 161 8.92 2.86 12.12
CA GLY A 161 9.27 3.45 10.83
C GLY A 161 8.42 2.88 9.68
N TRP A 162 8.86 1.76 9.09
CA TRP A 162 8.15 1.06 8.02
C TRP A 162 7.11 0.08 8.56
N TYR A 163 5.98 0.01 7.87
CA TYR A 163 4.91 -0.96 8.06
C TYR A 163 4.53 -1.56 6.72
N TRP A 164 4.38 -2.88 6.68
CA TRP A 164 3.99 -3.65 5.50
C TRP A 164 2.80 -4.52 5.86
N VAL A 165 1.86 -4.59 4.93
CA VAL A 165 0.67 -5.43 5.00
C VAL A 165 0.49 -6.14 3.68
N THR A 166 0.13 -7.42 3.74
CA THR A 166 -0.31 -8.17 2.57
C THR A 166 -1.55 -8.97 2.93
N ASP A 167 -2.64 -8.67 2.24
CA ASP A 167 -3.90 -9.38 2.33
C ASP A 167 -3.98 -10.42 1.20
N PHE A 168 -4.36 -11.66 1.52
CA PHE A 168 -4.48 -12.77 0.59
C PHE A 168 -5.93 -13.25 0.52
N GLY A 169 -6.57 -13.12 -0.64
CA GLY A 169 -7.98 -13.45 -0.84
C GLY A 169 -8.21 -14.82 -1.46
N ILE A 170 -9.27 -15.53 -1.04
CA ILE A 170 -9.59 -16.89 -1.52
C ILE A 170 -10.41 -16.94 -2.80
N SER A 171 -10.98 -15.82 -3.25
CA SER A 171 -11.74 -15.72 -4.49
C SER A 171 -11.27 -14.57 -5.38
N PHE A 172 -11.51 -14.69 -6.68
CA PHE A 172 -11.27 -13.61 -7.63
C PHE A 172 -12.40 -12.59 -7.53
N ASP A 173 -12.09 -11.36 -7.15
CA ASP A 173 -13.11 -10.31 -6.91
C ASP A 173 -13.51 -9.50 -8.15
N GLY A 174 -12.99 -9.86 -9.32
CA GLY A 174 -13.23 -9.14 -10.57
C GLY A 174 -12.22 -8.02 -10.86
N THR A 175 -11.25 -7.79 -9.96
CA THR A 175 -10.16 -6.84 -10.17
C THR A 175 -8.84 -7.55 -10.39
N ASP A 176 -8.03 -7.03 -11.30
CA ASP A 176 -6.69 -7.53 -11.65
C ASP A 176 -5.59 -6.49 -11.39
N GLY A 177 -5.94 -5.42 -10.69
CA GLY A 177 -5.10 -4.28 -10.42
C GLY A 177 -4.84 -3.38 -11.64
N SER A 178 -5.56 -3.55 -12.75
CA SER A 178 -5.38 -2.71 -13.94
C SER A 178 -5.84 -1.25 -13.77
N ASP A 179 -6.68 -1.01 -12.77
CA ASP A 179 -7.16 0.31 -12.35
C ASP A 179 -6.23 0.99 -11.33
N ILE A 180 -5.29 0.25 -10.73
CA ILE A 180 -4.31 0.74 -9.76
C ILE A 180 -3.24 1.57 -10.46
N ARG A 181 -2.97 2.77 -9.92
CA ARG A 181 -1.87 3.62 -10.39
C ARG A 181 -0.55 3.10 -9.83
N ILE A 182 0.52 3.19 -10.63
CA ILE A 182 1.86 3.04 -10.06
C ILE A 182 2.31 4.42 -9.57
N ALA A 183 2.66 4.54 -8.30
CA ALA A 183 2.97 5.81 -7.67
C ALA A 183 4.06 6.56 -8.46
N GLU A 184 3.88 7.89 -8.60
CA GLU A 184 4.87 8.83 -9.14
C GLU A 184 5.31 8.60 -10.60
N SER A 185 4.63 7.73 -11.34
CA SER A 185 5.18 7.16 -12.58
C SER A 185 4.49 7.57 -13.89
N GLY A 186 3.29 8.15 -13.84
CA GLY A 186 2.51 8.42 -15.06
C GLY A 186 2.15 7.16 -15.87
N VAL A 187 2.23 5.96 -15.29
CA VAL A 187 1.80 4.70 -15.91
C VAL A 187 0.68 4.04 -15.11
N ARG A 188 -0.09 3.16 -15.76
CA ARG A 188 -1.03 2.26 -15.10
C ARG A 188 -0.51 0.83 -15.16
N ASN A 189 -0.69 0.11 -14.07
CA ASN A 189 -0.45 -1.33 -14.06
C ASN A 189 -1.39 -1.97 -15.10
N THR A 190 -0.89 -2.74 -16.04
CA THR A 190 -1.74 -3.35 -17.09
C THR A 190 -1.17 -4.68 -17.52
N ASP A 191 -1.99 -5.74 -17.52
CA ASP A 191 -1.59 -7.09 -17.93
C ASP A 191 -0.61 -7.75 -16.94
N VAL A 192 -1.01 -7.78 -15.67
CA VAL A 192 -0.45 -8.69 -14.67
C VAL A 192 -0.91 -10.12 -14.98
N ARG A 193 -0.40 -10.71 -16.06
CA ARG A 193 -0.67 -12.11 -16.36
C ARG A 193 0.15 -12.95 -15.40
N ALA A 194 -0.44 -13.33 -14.27
CA ALA A 194 -0.20 -14.59 -13.59
C ALA A 194 1.15 -15.28 -13.95
N GLY A 195 2.25 -14.85 -13.31
CA GLY A 195 3.58 -15.47 -13.47
C GLY A 195 4.42 -14.96 -14.66
N GLN A 196 3.90 -14.04 -15.45
CA GLN A 196 4.63 -13.15 -16.35
C GLN A 196 4.60 -11.74 -15.76
N PHE A 197 5.71 -11.03 -15.91
CA PHE A 197 5.99 -9.72 -15.34
C PHE A 197 4.86 -8.72 -15.48
N ASN A 198 4.78 -7.78 -14.54
CA ASN A 198 3.92 -6.62 -14.68
C ASN A 198 4.40 -5.80 -15.87
N THR A 199 3.65 -5.85 -16.97
CA THR A 199 3.69 -4.77 -17.93
C THR A 199 2.83 -3.62 -17.42
N VAL A 200 3.09 -2.45 -17.96
CA VAL A 200 2.41 -1.20 -17.61
C VAL A 200 2.14 -0.47 -18.90
N THR A 201 1.00 0.20 -18.98
CA THR A 201 0.65 1.03 -20.11
C THR A 201 1.01 2.46 -19.76
N VAL A 202 1.85 3.07 -20.60
CA VAL A 202 2.22 4.47 -20.48
C VAL A 202 1.03 5.35 -20.83
N LEU A 203 0.68 6.28 -19.94
CA LEU A 203 -0.48 7.15 -20.14
C LEU A 203 -0.29 8.09 -21.35
N PRO A 204 -1.40 8.62 -21.89
CA PRO A 204 -1.35 9.69 -22.90
C PRO A 204 -0.50 10.87 -22.39
N GLY A 205 0.57 11.20 -23.11
CA GLY A 205 1.59 12.17 -22.69
C GLY A 205 3.02 11.61 -22.63
N GLY A 206 3.14 10.28 -22.56
CA GLY A 206 4.44 9.60 -22.49
C GLY A 206 5.17 9.84 -21.16
N VAL A 207 6.34 9.22 -21.00
CA VAL A 207 7.17 9.34 -19.79
C VAL A 207 8.65 9.26 -20.14
N ARG A 208 9.52 9.97 -19.43
CA ARG A 208 10.98 9.76 -19.54
C ARG A 208 11.42 8.75 -18.49
N VAL A 209 12.36 7.87 -18.85
CA VAL A 209 12.87 6.84 -17.93
C VAL A 209 13.45 7.46 -16.64
N GLN A 210 14.17 8.57 -16.77
CA GLN A 210 14.69 9.33 -15.62
C GLN A 210 13.61 9.85 -14.65
N ASP A 211 12.37 9.98 -15.11
CA ASP A 211 11.25 10.46 -14.30
C ASP A 211 10.56 9.30 -13.55
N LEU A 212 11.12 8.08 -13.66
CA LEU A 212 10.71 6.86 -12.95
C LEU A 212 11.78 6.47 -11.92
N PRO A 213 11.99 7.25 -10.85
CA PRO A 213 13.02 6.95 -9.87
C PRO A 213 12.75 5.59 -9.21
N GLY A 214 13.81 4.80 -9.03
CA GLY A 214 13.71 3.46 -8.45
C GLY A 214 13.31 2.37 -9.45
N TRP A 215 13.09 2.69 -10.73
CA TRP A 215 12.70 1.73 -11.75
C TRP A 215 13.70 1.61 -12.90
N THR A 216 13.78 0.40 -13.47
CA THR A 216 14.32 0.11 -14.79
C THR A 216 13.18 -0.28 -15.72
N VAL A 217 13.25 0.15 -16.98
CA VAL A 217 12.17 -0.04 -17.96
C VAL A 217 12.62 -0.97 -19.07
N TRP A 218 11.74 -1.88 -19.49
CA TRP A 218 12.05 -2.95 -20.43
C TRP A 218 10.95 -3.12 -21.47
N ASP A 219 11.32 -3.26 -22.74
CA ASP A 219 10.38 -3.64 -23.81
C ASP A 219 10.22 -5.17 -23.87
N PRO A 220 8.97 -5.67 -23.91
CA PRO A 220 8.72 -7.06 -24.25
C PRO A 220 8.97 -7.27 -25.75
N LEU A 221 9.80 -8.26 -26.09
CA LEU A 221 10.08 -8.64 -27.47
C LEU A 221 9.21 -9.84 -27.89
N PRO A 222 8.81 -9.95 -29.18
CA PRO A 222 7.95 -11.05 -29.68
C PRO A 222 8.51 -12.47 -29.47
N ASN A 223 9.83 -12.59 -29.28
CA ASN A 223 10.53 -13.84 -29.01
C ASN A 223 10.53 -14.23 -27.51
N GLY A 224 9.81 -13.49 -26.66
CA GLY A 224 9.79 -13.70 -25.21
C GLY A 224 10.98 -13.10 -24.47
N ASN A 225 11.86 -12.38 -25.15
CA ASN A 225 13.00 -11.69 -24.54
C ASN A 225 12.63 -10.27 -24.12
N TRP A 226 13.53 -9.62 -23.39
CA TRP A 226 13.37 -8.25 -22.91
C TRP A 226 14.56 -7.36 -23.31
N GLN A 227 14.26 -6.11 -23.68
CA GLN A 227 15.25 -5.09 -24.00
C GLN A 227 15.12 -3.89 -23.05
N GLN A 228 16.20 -3.50 -22.39
CA GLN A 228 16.18 -2.36 -21.46
C GLN A 228 16.20 -1.01 -22.21
N TRP A 229 15.40 -0.06 -21.73
CA TRP A 229 15.48 1.34 -22.10
C TRP A 229 16.63 2.05 -21.37
N GLY A 230 17.23 3.03 -22.03
CA GLY A 230 18.24 3.91 -21.44
C GLY A 230 17.64 4.97 -20.52
N PRO A 231 18.42 5.48 -19.55
CA PRO A 231 17.92 6.43 -18.54
C PRO A 231 17.44 7.77 -19.11
N ARG A 232 17.86 8.14 -20.32
CA ARG A 232 17.48 9.41 -20.97
C ARG A 232 16.38 9.25 -22.01
N ASP A 233 15.90 8.03 -22.21
CA ASP A 233 14.94 7.75 -23.27
C ASP A 233 13.54 8.26 -22.89
N TYR A 234 12.76 8.58 -23.92
CA TYR A 234 11.36 8.99 -23.81
C TYR A 234 10.49 7.90 -24.40
N ILE A 235 9.51 7.45 -23.63
CA ILE A 235 8.57 6.39 -23.98
C ILE A 235 7.25 7.04 -24.40
N PRO A 236 6.79 6.83 -25.64
CA PRO A 236 5.53 7.39 -26.11
C PRO A 236 4.32 6.86 -25.32
N GLY A 237 3.28 7.68 -25.18
CA GLY A 237 2.01 7.25 -24.60
C GLY A 237 1.37 6.11 -25.41
N GLY A 238 0.70 5.19 -24.72
CA GLY A 238 0.14 3.97 -25.31
C GLY A 238 1.12 2.80 -25.47
N THR A 239 2.40 2.99 -25.12
CA THR A 239 3.41 1.91 -25.13
C THR A 239 3.21 1.00 -23.91
N VAL A 240 3.35 -0.31 -24.13
CA VAL A 240 3.35 -1.33 -23.06
C VAL A 240 4.80 -1.70 -22.76
N VAL A 241 5.24 -1.48 -21.53
CA VAL A 241 6.61 -1.75 -21.06
C VAL A 241 6.59 -2.55 -19.77
N GLY A 242 7.64 -3.27 -19.45
CA GLY A 242 7.87 -3.86 -18.12
C GLY A 242 8.59 -2.87 -17.21
N LEU A 243 8.18 -2.80 -15.93
CA LEU A 243 8.91 -2.07 -14.90
C LEU A 243 9.55 -3.04 -13.91
N MET A 244 10.81 -2.78 -13.59
CA MET A 244 11.60 -3.56 -12.63
C MET A 244 12.25 -2.66 -11.59
N PRO A 245 12.15 -2.99 -10.29
CA PRO A 245 12.85 -2.25 -9.25
C PRO A 245 14.35 -2.20 -9.54
N THR A 246 14.97 -1.06 -9.26
CA THR A 246 16.41 -0.87 -9.44
C THR A 246 17.18 -1.87 -8.57
N GLY A 247 18.03 -2.69 -9.18
CA GLY A 247 18.76 -3.77 -8.50
C GLY A 247 18.18 -5.16 -8.76
N MET A 248 16.95 -5.26 -9.27
CA MET A 248 16.46 -6.46 -9.95
C MET A 248 16.78 -6.33 -11.45
N SER A 249 17.16 -7.43 -12.10
CA SER A 249 17.44 -7.45 -13.55
C SER A 249 16.58 -8.50 -14.24
N MET A 250 15.94 -8.09 -15.34
CA MET A 250 15.66 -9.04 -16.41
C MET A 250 17.00 -9.36 -17.06
N ASP A 251 17.37 -10.63 -17.14
CA ASP A 251 18.60 -11.01 -17.85
C ASP A 251 18.37 -10.67 -19.33
N LYS A 252 19.30 -9.96 -20.00
CA LYS A 252 19.13 -9.62 -21.43
C LYS A 252 18.93 -10.92 -22.23
N GLY A 253 17.71 -11.16 -22.69
CA GLY A 253 17.34 -12.38 -23.41
C GLY A 253 16.83 -13.56 -22.57
N ARG A 254 16.44 -13.39 -21.30
CA ARG A 254 15.72 -14.42 -20.50
C ARG A 254 14.70 -13.79 -19.52
N ASN A 255 13.77 -14.63 -19.05
CA ASN A 255 12.94 -14.37 -17.86
C ASN A 255 13.83 -14.06 -16.63
N PRO A 256 13.28 -13.40 -15.59
CA PRO A 256 14.10 -12.83 -14.53
C PRO A 256 14.73 -13.95 -13.71
N ARG A 257 15.83 -13.64 -13.04
CA ARG A 257 16.45 -14.50 -12.06
C ARG A 257 16.68 -13.72 -10.78
#